data_AF-A0A3D0QGF2-F1
#
_entry.id   AF-A0A3D0QGF2-F1
#
_cell.length_a   1.000
_cell.length_b   1.000
_cell.length_c   1.000
_cell.angle_alpha   90.00
_cell.angle_beta   90.00
_cell.angle_gamma   90.00
#
_symmetry.space_group_name_H-M   'P 1'
#
loop_
_entity.id
_entity.type
_entity.pdbx_description
1 polymer ?
#
loop_
_entity_poly.entity_id
_entity_poly.type
_entity_poly.pdbx_seq_one_letter_code
_entity_poly.pdbx_strand_id
1 'polypeptide(L)' 'PESEPEDSWKITSDPLFADPGKASHGRHSTGGYKLKPESPCINSGALIENNGGLDYWQSKLAKGKQDRGACKF' A
#
# COMPACT_ATOMS: atom_id res chain seq x y z
N PRO A 1 -15.43 -8.79 -6.80
CA PRO A 1 -16.75 -8.61 -7.45
C PRO A 1 -17.06 -9.75 -8.41
N GLU A 2 -18.33 -10.00 -8.72
CA GLU A 2 -18.77 -11.23 -9.42
C GLU A 2 -18.24 -11.35 -10.87
N SER A 3 -17.75 -10.25 -11.45
CA SER A 3 -17.18 -10.19 -12.81
C SER A 3 -15.64 -10.18 -12.87
N GLU A 4 -14.95 -10.26 -11.74
CA GLU A 4 -13.49 -10.24 -11.70
C GLU A 4 -12.92 -11.66 -11.80
N PRO A 5 -11.71 -11.84 -12.36
CA PRO A 5 -11.01 -13.12 -12.30
C PRO A 5 -10.88 -13.63 -10.86
N GLU A 6 -10.89 -14.96 -10.69
CA GLU A 6 -10.65 -15.54 -9.38
C GLU A 6 -9.20 -15.31 -8.92
N ASP A 7 -9.07 -14.76 -7.72
CA ASP A 7 -7.82 -14.55 -7.01
C ASP A 7 -8.06 -14.91 -5.54
N SER A 8 -7.43 -15.99 -5.08
CA SER A 8 -7.55 -16.46 -3.70
C SER A 8 -6.96 -15.51 -2.66
N TRP A 9 -6.16 -14.52 -3.09
CA TRP A 9 -5.48 -13.55 -2.25
C TRP A 9 -6.01 -12.13 -2.38
N LYS A 10 -7.11 -11.92 -3.12
CA LYS A 10 -7.74 -10.62 -3.27
C LYS A 10 -8.17 -10.05 -1.91
N ILE A 11 -7.96 -8.74 -1.74
CA ILE A 11 -8.53 -7.98 -0.63
C ILE A 11 -9.55 -7.03 -1.22
N THR A 12 -10.79 -7.14 -0.76
CA THR A 12 -11.90 -6.24 -1.13
C THR A 12 -12.30 -5.30 0.01
N SER A 13 -11.68 -5.45 1.18
CA SER A 13 -11.89 -4.59 2.35
C SER A 13 -11.30 -3.21 2.14
N ASP A 14 -11.80 -2.22 2.88
CA ASP A 14 -11.26 -0.85 2.87
C ASP A 14 -9.76 -0.87 3.24
N PRO A 15 -8.86 -0.30 2.42
CA PRO A 15 -7.43 -0.22 2.72
C PRO A 15 -7.10 0.70 3.91
N LEU A 16 -8.07 1.47 4.43
CA LEU A 16 -7.89 2.38 5.56
C LEU A 16 -6.81 3.44 5.32
N PHE A 17 -6.91 4.17 4.21
CA PHE A 17 -6.03 5.32 3.96
C PHE A 17 -6.29 6.47 4.95
N ALA A 18 -5.27 7.28 5.20
CA ALA A 18 -5.30 8.45 6.09
C ALA A 18 -6.43 9.44 5.71
N ASP A 19 -6.36 9.99 4.50
CA ASP A 19 -7.32 10.95 3.91
C ASP A 19 -7.15 10.96 2.38
N PRO A 20 -7.58 9.87 1.69
CA PRO A 20 -7.33 9.70 0.27
C PRO A 20 -8.12 10.72 -0.57
N GLY A 21 -7.60 11.06 -1.76
CA GLY A 21 -8.27 11.99 -2.68
C GLY A 21 -8.05 13.47 -2.39
N LYS A 22 -7.22 13.81 -1.38
CA LYS A 22 -6.86 15.20 -1.03
C LYS A 22 -5.51 15.66 -1.58
N ALA A 23 -4.80 14.81 -2.32
CA ALA A 23 -3.53 15.19 -2.91
C ALA A 23 -3.69 16.34 -3.91
N SER A 24 -2.80 17.31 -3.83
CA SER A 24 -2.64 18.43 -4.76
C SER A 24 -1.35 18.25 -5.57
N HIS A 25 -0.74 19.33 -6.05
CA HIS A 25 0.46 19.24 -6.87
C HIS A 25 1.70 18.78 -6.07
N GLY A 26 2.34 17.71 -6.54
CA GLY A 26 3.65 17.26 -6.07
C GLY A 26 3.63 16.15 -5.02
N ARG A 27 4.76 15.45 -4.88
CA ARG A 27 4.91 14.25 -4.02
C ARG A 27 4.49 14.50 -2.56
N HIS A 28 4.79 15.68 -2.02
CA HIS A 28 4.55 16.02 -0.61
C HIS A 28 3.05 16.09 -0.26
N SER A 29 2.16 16.33 -1.24
CA SER A 29 0.72 16.44 -1.01
C SER A 29 0.02 15.08 -0.83
N THR A 30 0.72 13.98 -1.12
CA THR A 30 0.13 12.63 -1.20
C THR A 30 -0.01 11.93 0.14
N GLY A 31 0.33 12.57 1.26
CA GLY A 31 0.36 11.92 2.59
C GLY A 31 -0.95 11.23 2.99
N GLY A 32 -2.10 11.69 2.47
CA GLY A 32 -3.41 11.07 2.67
C GLY A 32 -3.54 9.62 2.17
N TYR A 33 -2.64 9.15 1.30
CA TYR A 33 -2.61 7.77 0.79
C TYR A 33 -1.75 6.80 1.63
N LYS A 34 -1.21 7.26 2.76
CA LYS A 34 -0.58 6.35 3.72
C LYS A 34 -1.63 5.51 4.45
N LEU A 35 -1.26 4.29 4.85
CA LEU A 35 -2.12 3.39 5.62
C LEU A 35 -2.27 3.87 7.06
N LYS A 36 -3.47 3.66 7.64
CA LYS A 36 -3.72 3.78 9.08
C LYS A 36 -3.30 2.49 9.81
N PRO A 37 -3.09 2.56 11.14
CA PRO A 37 -3.04 1.36 11.97
C PRO A 37 -4.26 0.46 11.67
N GLU A 38 -4.04 -0.85 11.67
CA GLU A 38 -5.08 -1.87 11.39
C GLU A 38 -5.51 -2.04 9.93
N SER A 39 -4.87 -1.34 8.99
CA SER A 39 -5.11 -1.56 7.57
C SER A 39 -4.92 -3.04 7.19
N PRO A 40 -5.84 -3.66 6.42
CA PRO A 40 -5.69 -5.02 5.92
C PRO A 40 -4.54 -5.14 4.91
N CYS A 41 -4.01 -4.02 4.42
CA CYS A 41 -2.90 -4.00 3.49
C CYS A 41 -1.55 -4.26 4.16
N ILE A 42 -1.45 -4.08 5.48
CA ILE A 42 -0.21 -4.24 6.25
C ILE A 42 0.24 -5.72 6.23
N ASN A 43 1.51 -5.97 5.90
CA ASN A 43 2.14 -7.30 5.79
C ASN A 43 1.37 -8.31 4.92
N SER A 44 0.57 -7.83 3.96
CA SER A 44 -0.32 -8.66 3.14
C SER A 44 0.21 -8.90 1.71
N GLY A 45 1.25 -8.16 1.32
CA GLY A 45 1.89 -8.23 0.01
C GLY A 45 3.01 -9.25 -0.07
N ALA A 46 3.50 -9.43 -1.30
CA ALA A 46 4.65 -10.28 -1.60
C ALA A 46 5.93 -9.45 -1.70
N LEU A 47 7.07 -10.09 -1.40
CA LEU A 47 8.38 -9.49 -1.69
C LEU A 47 8.61 -9.56 -3.21
N ILE A 48 8.78 -8.39 -3.82
CA ILE A 48 9.23 -8.27 -5.21
C ILE A 48 10.73 -8.02 -5.18
N GLU A 49 11.50 -8.84 -5.89
CA GLU A 49 12.96 -8.66 -6.02
C GLU A 49 13.30 -7.39 -6.82
N ASN A 50 14.49 -6.83 -6.59
CA ASN A 50 14.96 -5.62 -7.28
C ASN A 50 14.02 -4.40 -7.18
N ASN A 51 13.23 -4.29 -6.09
CA ASN A 51 12.25 -3.23 -5.86
C ASN A 51 12.83 -1.84 -5.51
N GLY A 52 14.15 -1.65 -5.63
CA GLY A 52 14.82 -0.39 -5.27
C GLY A 52 14.93 -0.11 -3.76
N GLY A 53 14.35 -0.94 -2.90
CA GLY A 53 14.49 -0.91 -1.45
C GLY A 53 13.73 0.19 -0.73
N LEU A 54 12.96 1.02 -1.44
CA LEU A 54 12.23 2.16 -0.90
C LEU A 54 10.77 2.15 -1.34
N ASP A 55 9.89 2.62 -0.47
CA ASP A 55 8.51 2.96 -0.82
C ASP A 55 8.44 4.33 -1.53
N TYR A 56 7.23 4.76 -1.90
CA TYR A 56 7.01 6.05 -2.58
C TYR A 56 7.48 7.27 -1.76
N TRP A 57 7.45 7.17 -0.43
CA TRP A 57 7.87 8.20 0.53
C TRP A 57 9.32 8.03 1.01
N GLN A 58 10.13 7.23 0.32
CA GLN A 58 11.54 6.97 0.62
C GLN A 58 11.78 6.25 1.96
N SER A 59 10.78 5.53 2.47
CA SER A 59 10.93 4.63 3.61
C SER A 59 11.59 3.33 3.17
N LYS A 60 12.56 2.83 3.93
CA LYS A 60 13.21 1.54 3.64
C LYS A 60 12.24 0.38 3.81
N LEU A 61 12.14 -0.44 2.77
CA LEU A 61 11.37 -1.69 2.78
C LEU A 61 12.04 -2.71 3.70
N ALA A 62 11.23 -3.46 4.46
CA ALA A 62 11.73 -4.51 5.34
C ALA A 62 12.05 -5.78 4.54
N LYS A 63 12.91 -6.65 5.09
CA LYS A 63 13.06 -8.01 4.58
C LYS A 63 11.88 -8.85 5.11
N GLY A 64 10.90 -9.18 4.27
CA GLY A 64 9.72 -9.93 4.69
C GLY A 64 8.50 -9.71 3.80
N LYS A 65 7.32 -10.02 4.34
CA LYS A 65 6.05 -9.63 3.69
C LYS A 65 5.99 -8.11 3.60
N GLN A 66 5.62 -7.61 2.43
CA GLN A 66 5.49 -6.18 2.20
C GLN A 66 4.05 -5.74 2.47
N ASP A 67 3.84 -4.44 2.63
CA ASP A 67 2.48 -3.89 2.61
C ASP A 67 1.99 -3.81 1.15
N ARG A 68 0.68 -3.98 0.95
CA ARG A 68 0.08 -3.70 -0.36
C ARG A 68 -0.18 -2.20 -0.50
N GLY A 69 0.30 -1.61 -1.59
CA GLY A 69 0.16 -0.19 -1.86
C GLY A 69 1.51 0.51 -1.99
N ALA A 70 1.50 1.84 -1.85
CA ALA A 70 2.66 2.68 -2.15
C ALA A 70 3.53 3.02 -0.93
N CYS A 71 3.04 2.79 0.30
CA CYS A 71 3.76 3.06 1.54
C CYS A 71 4.07 1.77 2.27
N LYS A 72 5.19 1.80 2.98
CA LYS A 72 5.41 0.99 4.16
C LYS A 72 4.70 1.63 5.36
N PHE A 73 4.12 0.80 6.21
CA PHE A 73 3.60 1.13 7.54
C PHE A 73 4.64 0.84 8.63
#